data_AF-A0A930DK87-F1
#
_entry.id   AF-A0A930DK87-F1
#
_cell.length_a   1.000
_cell.length_b   1.000
_cell.length_c   1.000
_cell.angle_alpha   90.00
_cell.angle_beta   90.00
_cell.angle_gamma   90.00
#
_symmetry.space_group_name_H-M   'P 1'
#
loop_
_entity.id
_entity.type
_entity.pdbx_description
1 polymer ?
#
loop_
_entity_poly.entity_id
_entity_poly.type
_entity_poly.pdbx_seq_one_letter_code
_entity_poly.pdbx_strand_id
1 'polypeptide(L)'
;MKLTPRLKRFGIAALLLTGFGIYAYDYNLIACKLMDRYWNEDKGRCMNPDCRQHDACVMSAFKSKATCETIRPGDSLDKAWYVLGKPWREENGRFFWSDKYGDHVAEIEPDGEKVGKITCLGE
;
A
#
# COMPACT_ATOMS: atom_id res chain seq x y z
N MET A 1 21.34 -35.15 -11.61
CA MET A 1 22.47 -34.19 -11.63
C MET A 1 22.51 -33.47 -10.28
N LYS A 2 23.50 -33.72 -9.42
CA LYS A 2 23.60 -33.10 -8.08
C LYS A 2 24.22 -31.71 -8.22
N LEU A 3 23.44 -30.66 -7.95
CA LEU A 3 23.94 -29.28 -7.89
C LEU A 3 25.12 -29.21 -6.92
N THR A 4 26.25 -28.71 -7.41
CA THR A 4 27.47 -28.50 -6.63
C THR A 4 27.21 -27.54 -5.46
N PRO A 5 27.73 -27.84 -4.26
CA PRO A 5 27.40 -27.10 -3.04
C PRO A 5 27.84 -25.62 -3.06
N ARG A 6 28.78 -25.25 -3.93
CA ARG A 6 29.23 -23.87 -4.12
C ARG A 6 28.16 -22.99 -4.79
N LEU A 7 27.42 -23.48 -5.79
CA LEU A 7 26.34 -22.69 -6.43
C LEU A 7 25.18 -22.39 -5.47
N LYS A 8 24.85 -23.32 -4.56
CA LYS A 8 23.83 -23.07 -3.52
C LYS A 8 24.20 -21.93 -2.58
N ARG A 9 25.48 -21.79 -2.22
CA ARG A 9 25.94 -20.71 -1.33
C ARG A 9 25.86 -19.33 -1.97
N PHE A 10 26.16 -19.22 -3.27
CA PHE A 10 26.01 -17.94 -4.00
C PHE A 10 24.54 -17.52 -4.14
N GLY A 11 23.62 -18.47 -4.36
CA GLY A 11 22.18 -18.17 -4.40
C GLY A 11 21.62 -17.68 -3.06
N ILE A 12 22.07 -18.27 -1.95
CA ILE A 12 21.64 -17.85 -0.59
C ILE A 12 22.24 -16.48 -0.22
N ALA A 13 23.50 -16.22 -0.57
CA ALA A 13 24.13 -14.93 -0.31
C ALA A 13 23.46 -13.79 -1.12
N ALA A 14 23.07 -14.05 -2.36
CA ALA A 14 22.32 -13.08 -3.17
C ALA A 14 20.92 -12.80 -2.59
N LEU A 15 20.19 -13.82 -2.15
CA LEU A 15 18.88 -13.69 -1.48
C LEU A 15 18.95 -12.90 -0.16
N LEU A 16 20.00 -13.13 0.63
CA LEU A 16 20.21 -12.38 1.87
C LEU A 16 20.56 -10.91 1.57
N LEU A 17 21.44 -10.63 0.60
CA LEU A 17 21.81 -9.25 0.25
C LEU A 17 20.66 -8.46 -0.37
N THR A 18 19.82 -9.08 -1.20
CA THR A 18 18.62 -8.40 -1.73
C THR A 18 17.53 -8.24 -0.68
N GLY A 19 17.34 -9.23 0.20
CA GLY A 19 16.38 -9.15 1.31
C GLY A 19 16.74 -8.07 2.34
N PHE A 20 18.01 -7.98 2.74
CA PHE A 20 18.50 -6.91 3.62
C PHE A 20 18.47 -5.54 2.96
N GLY A 21 18.74 -5.47 1.65
CA GLY A 21 18.58 -4.25 0.86
C GLY A 21 17.15 -3.74 0.95
N ILE A 22 16.16 -4.52 0.53
CA ILE A 22 14.74 -4.11 0.55
C ILE A 22 14.30 -3.73 1.97
N TYR A 23 14.75 -4.47 2.99
CA TYR A 23 14.45 -4.15 4.39
C TYR A 23 15.08 -2.83 4.85
N ALA A 24 16.28 -2.46 4.44
CA ALA A 24 16.88 -1.18 4.83
C ALA A 24 16.20 0.03 4.15
N TYR A 25 15.69 -0.15 2.93
CA TYR A 25 15.00 0.92 2.18
C TYR A 25 13.60 1.20 2.71
N ASP A 26 12.86 0.14 3.07
CA ASP A 26 11.53 0.28 3.65
C ASP A 26 11.57 1.04 4.98
N TYR A 27 12.60 0.90 5.80
CA TYR A 27 12.68 1.56 7.12
C TYR A 27 13.47 2.88 7.07
N ASN A 28 13.68 3.46 5.89
CA ASN A 28 14.39 4.72 5.71
C ASN A 28 13.48 5.80 5.10
N LEU A 29 13.15 6.83 5.89
CA LEU A 29 12.30 7.94 5.48
C LEU A 29 12.80 8.68 4.24
N ILE A 30 14.12 8.90 4.14
CA ILE A 30 14.72 9.62 3.02
C ILE A 30 14.59 8.79 1.75
N ALA A 31 14.92 7.50 1.82
CA ALA A 31 14.76 6.58 0.69
C ALA A 31 13.30 6.47 0.25
N CYS A 32 12.37 6.43 1.20
CA CYS A 32 10.93 6.41 0.92
C CYS A 32 10.49 7.64 0.10
N LYS A 33 10.89 8.84 0.53
CA LYS A 33 10.61 10.10 -0.18
C LYS A 33 11.28 10.16 -1.56
N LEU A 34 12.51 9.67 -1.68
CA LEU A 34 13.23 9.63 -2.97
C LEU A 34 12.57 8.69 -3.99
N MET A 35 11.85 7.66 -3.53
CA MET A 35 11.07 6.76 -4.38
C MET A 35 9.62 7.24 -4.60
N ASP A 36 9.27 8.45 -4.17
CA ASP A 36 7.92 9.02 -4.24
C ASP A 36 6.85 8.11 -3.61
N ARG A 37 7.20 7.48 -2.49
CA ARG A 37 6.31 6.63 -1.71
C ARG A 37 5.89 7.32 -0.42
N TYR A 38 4.77 6.86 0.13
CA TYR A 38 4.21 7.37 1.37
C TYR A 38 4.89 6.74 2.58
N TRP A 39 5.31 7.57 3.53
CA TRP A 39 5.84 7.10 4.80
C TRP A 39 4.70 6.88 5.81
N ASN A 40 4.68 5.70 6.44
CA ASN A 40 3.75 5.38 7.52
C ASN A 40 4.44 5.68 8.86
N GLU A 41 4.11 6.83 9.46
CA GLU A 41 4.68 7.28 10.74
C GLU A 41 4.38 6.28 11.88
N ASP A 42 3.17 5.71 11.91
CA ASP A 42 2.73 4.79 12.97
C ASP A 42 3.53 3.48 12.96
N LYS A 43 3.89 2.99 11.77
CA LYS A 43 4.63 1.73 11.59
C LYS A 43 6.14 1.95 11.43
N GLY A 44 6.61 3.20 11.34
CA GLY A 44 8.02 3.55 11.15
C GLY A 44 8.64 2.96 9.87
N ARG A 45 7.84 2.83 8.80
CA ARG A 45 8.28 2.28 7.51
C ARG A 45 7.55 2.89 6.32
N CYS A 46 8.18 2.82 5.17
CA CYS A 46 7.63 3.18 3.88
C CYS A 46 6.50 2.21 3.51
N MET A 47 5.41 2.77 3.00
CA MET A 47 4.28 2.00 2.50
C MET A 47 4.62 1.43 1.13
N ASN A 48 4.24 0.17 0.91
CA ASN A 48 4.38 -0.54 -0.35
C ASN A 48 3.00 -0.86 -0.94
N PRO A 49 2.87 -1.08 -2.26
CA PRO A 49 1.59 -1.39 -2.90
C PRO A 49 0.85 -2.61 -2.33
N ASP A 50 1.58 -3.52 -1.68
CA ASP A 50 1.07 -4.72 -1.00
C ASP A 50 0.67 -4.46 0.47
N CYS A 51 0.55 -3.19 0.89
CA CYS A 51 0.34 -2.83 2.29
C CYS A 51 -0.90 -3.49 2.92
N ARG A 52 -1.94 -3.79 2.12
CA ARG A 52 -3.18 -4.44 2.56
C ARG A 52 -2.93 -5.87 3.02
N GLN A 53 -2.00 -6.56 2.36
CA GLN A 53 -1.66 -7.96 2.63
C GLN A 53 -0.71 -8.10 3.83
N HIS A 54 0.01 -7.02 4.16
CA HIS A 54 1.04 -6.99 5.21
C HIS A 54 0.69 -6.11 6.42
N ASP A 55 -0.57 -5.66 6.55
CA ASP A 55 -1.04 -4.73 7.60
C ASP A 55 -0.12 -3.50 7.78
N ALA A 56 0.34 -2.95 6.66
CA ALA A 56 1.30 -1.85 6.62
C ALA A 56 0.71 -0.55 6.06
N CYS A 57 -0.58 -0.54 5.68
CA CYS A 57 -1.21 0.66 5.15
C CYS A 57 -1.34 1.74 6.22
N VAL A 58 -1.31 3.00 5.81
CA VAL A 58 -1.64 4.12 6.70
C VAL A 58 -3.10 4.00 7.20
N MET A 59 -3.37 4.45 8.42
CA MET A 59 -4.67 4.23 9.08
C MET A 59 -5.79 5.12 8.54
N SER A 60 -5.47 6.21 7.86
CA SER A 60 -6.43 7.20 7.37
C SER A 60 -6.13 7.62 5.95
N ALA A 61 -7.16 8.04 5.22
CA ALA A 61 -6.99 8.52 3.86
C ALA A 61 -6.29 9.88 3.78
N PHE A 62 -5.56 10.07 2.68
CA PHE A 62 -5.09 11.38 2.28
C PHE A 62 -6.29 12.21 1.80
N LYS A 63 -6.38 13.47 2.25
CA LYS A 63 -7.56 14.33 2.01
C LYS A 63 -7.79 14.69 0.53
N SER A 64 -6.75 14.64 -0.29
CA SER A 64 -6.77 15.20 -1.65
C SER A 64 -7.72 14.45 -2.59
N LYS A 65 -8.71 15.18 -3.14
CA LYS A 65 -9.58 14.67 -4.20
C LYS A 65 -8.78 14.14 -5.40
N ALA A 66 -7.76 14.88 -5.82
CA ALA A 66 -6.90 14.51 -6.94
C ALA A 66 -6.19 13.17 -6.70
N THR A 67 -5.83 12.85 -5.44
CA THR A 67 -5.24 11.57 -5.07
C THR A 67 -6.25 10.43 -5.20
N CYS A 68 -7.47 10.61 -4.68
CA CYS A 68 -8.55 9.63 -4.85
C CYS A 68 -8.87 9.38 -6.34
N GLU A 69 -8.91 10.44 -7.15
CA GLU A 69 -9.18 10.35 -8.57
C GLU A 69 -8.08 9.62 -9.37
N THR A 70 -6.95 9.24 -8.77
CA THR A 70 -5.99 8.34 -9.43
C THR A 70 -6.47 6.89 -9.50
N ILE A 71 -7.48 6.53 -8.69
CA ILE A 71 -8.12 5.22 -8.68
C ILE A 71 -9.28 5.20 -9.68
N ARG A 72 -9.37 4.12 -10.46
CA ARG A 72 -10.36 3.92 -11.52
C ARG A 72 -11.08 2.59 -11.35
N PRO A 73 -12.34 2.48 -11.82
CA PRO A 73 -12.98 1.18 -11.97
C PRO A 73 -12.09 0.19 -12.73
N GLY A 74 -12.01 -1.04 -12.24
CA GLY A 74 -11.14 -2.10 -12.75
C GLY A 74 -9.75 -2.18 -12.11
N ASP A 75 -9.30 -1.14 -11.40
CA ASP A 75 -8.09 -1.21 -10.57
C ASP A 75 -8.24 -2.25 -9.46
N SER A 76 -7.12 -2.75 -8.92
CA SER A 76 -7.17 -3.62 -7.73
C SER A 76 -7.58 -2.84 -6.48
N LEU A 77 -8.25 -3.51 -5.54
CA LEU A 77 -8.49 -2.94 -4.21
C LEU A 77 -7.17 -2.64 -3.48
N ASP A 78 -6.10 -3.40 -3.72
CA ASP A 78 -4.78 -3.12 -3.15
C ASP A 78 -4.26 -1.73 -3.55
N LYS A 79 -4.49 -1.29 -4.79
CA LYS A 79 -4.17 0.08 -5.20
C LYS A 79 -4.98 1.10 -4.40
N ALA A 80 -6.28 0.86 -4.19
CA ALA A 80 -7.10 1.76 -3.39
C ALA A 80 -6.60 1.85 -1.94
N TRP A 81 -6.18 0.75 -1.33
CA TRP A 81 -5.60 0.75 0.02
C TRP A 81 -4.24 1.43 0.08
N TYR A 82 -3.43 1.28 -0.98
CA TYR A 82 -2.16 1.98 -1.08
C TYR A 82 -2.35 3.50 -1.26
N VAL A 83 -3.34 3.92 -2.03
CA VAL A 83 -3.59 5.34 -2.30
C VAL A 83 -4.38 6.02 -1.19
N LEU A 84 -5.34 5.34 -0.57
CA LEU A 84 -6.26 5.90 0.43
C LEU A 84 -6.02 5.35 1.84
N GLY A 85 -5.04 4.48 2.05
CA GLY A 85 -4.86 3.81 3.34
C GLY A 85 -5.97 2.80 3.64
N LYS A 86 -6.10 2.45 4.93
CA LYS A 86 -7.12 1.52 5.40
C LYS A 86 -8.49 2.22 5.43
N PRO A 87 -9.58 1.57 4.96
CA PRO A 87 -10.91 2.11 5.11
C PRO A 87 -11.25 2.27 6.59
N TRP A 88 -11.96 3.35 6.90
CA TRP A 88 -12.47 3.60 8.24
C TRP A 88 -13.53 2.56 8.63
N ARG A 89 -14.42 2.24 7.68
CA ARG A 89 -15.44 1.20 7.88
C ARG A 89 -15.82 0.52 6.57
N GLU A 90 -16.38 -0.67 6.72
CA GLU A 90 -17.06 -1.41 5.68
C GLU A 90 -18.54 -1.54 6.06
N GLU A 91 -19.44 -1.24 5.13
CA GLU A 91 -20.89 -1.28 5.36
C GLU A 91 -21.60 -1.73 4.08
N ASN A 92 -22.42 -2.76 4.18
CA ASN A 92 -23.13 -3.38 3.04
C ASN A 92 -22.20 -3.75 1.87
N GLY A 93 -21.00 -4.25 2.16
CA GLY A 93 -19.99 -4.60 1.16
C GLY A 93 -19.31 -3.41 0.49
N ARG A 94 -19.56 -2.18 0.95
CA ARG A 94 -18.91 -0.96 0.46
C ARG A 94 -17.87 -0.48 1.47
N PHE A 95 -16.77 0.04 0.97
CA PHE A 95 -15.69 0.59 1.79
C PHE A 95 -15.79 2.11 1.86
N PHE A 96 -15.59 2.65 3.06
CA PHE A 96 -15.67 4.08 3.35
C PHE A 96 -14.36 4.56 3.95
N TRP A 97 -13.77 5.59 3.36
CA TRP A 97 -12.56 6.22 3.85
C TRP A 97 -12.86 7.56 4.47
N SER A 98 -12.20 7.82 5.59
CA SER A 98 -12.13 9.13 6.22
C SER A 98 -10.66 9.52 6.38
N ASP A 99 -10.41 10.82 6.38
CA ASP A 99 -9.10 11.34 6.76
C ASP A 99 -8.89 11.23 8.28
N LYS A 100 -7.72 11.67 8.75
CA LYS A 100 -7.37 11.61 10.18
C LYS A 100 -8.24 12.50 11.08
N TYR A 101 -9.01 13.42 10.50
CA TYR A 101 -9.93 14.30 11.22
C TYR A 101 -11.38 13.77 11.19
N GLY A 102 -11.63 12.70 10.44
CA GLY A 102 -12.95 12.08 10.29
C GLY A 102 -13.73 12.57 9.07
N ASP A 103 -13.17 13.48 8.27
CA ASP A 103 -13.82 13.97 7.06
C ASP A 103 -13.91 12.85 6.04
N HIS A 104 -15.07 12.71 5.40
CA HIS A 104 -15.30 11.62 4.46
C HIS A 104 -14.63 11.88 3.11
N VAL A 105 -13.71 11.00 2.71
CA VAL A 105 -12.82 11.22 1.55
C VAL A 105 -13.25 10.42 0.33
N ALA A 106 -13.63 9.15 0.53
CA ALA A 106 -13.93 8.28 -0.60
C ALA A 106 -14.85 7.12 -0.21
N GLU A 107 -15.57 6.61 -1.20
CA GLU A 107 -16.37 5.41 -1.13
C GLU A 107 -16.02 4.49 -2.30
N ILE A 108 -15.85 3.20 -2.03
CA ILE A 108 -15.66 2.19 -3.08
C ILE A 108 -16.67 1.07 -2.91
N GLU A 109 -17.38 0.76 -3.99
CA GLU A 109 -18.12 -0.48 -4.17
C GLU A 109 -17.22 -1.46 -4.93
N PRO A 110 -16.82 -2.59 -4.31
CA PRO A 110 -15.94 -3.56 -4.93
C PRO A 110 -16.68 -4.43 -5.97
N ASP A 111 -15.95 -4.85 -6.99
CA ASP A 111 -16.32 -5.93 -7.91
C ASP A 111 -15.26 -7.05 -7.75
N GLY A 112 -15.49 -7.93 -6.77
CA GLY A 112 -14.49 -8.88 -6.30
C GLY A 112 -13.27 -8.17 -5.70
N GLU A 113 -12.06 -8.52 -6.14
CA GLU A 113 -10.80 -7.87 -5.72
C GLU A 113 -10.47 -6.59 -6.51
N LYS A 114 -11.44 -6.07 -7.27
CA LYS A 114 -11.30 -4.85 -8.05
C LYS A 114 -12.24 -3.75 -7.56
N VAL A 115 -11.91 -2.52 -7.92
CA VAL A 115 -12.78 -1.36 -7.78
C VAL A 115 -13.90 -1.48 -8.81
N GLY A 116 -15.14 -1.67 -8.36
CA GLY A 116 -16.32 -1.65 -9.23
C GLY A 116 -16.78 -0.22 -9.51
N LYS A 117 -17.04 0.53 -8.44
CA LYS A 117 -17.40 1.95 -8.49
C LYS A 117 -16.63 2.71 -7.41
N ILE A 118 -16.23 3.94 -7.72
CA ILE A 118 -15.58 4.85 -6.78
C ILE A 118 -16.25 6.22 -6.79
N THR A 119 -16.42 6.79 -5.59
CA THR A 119 -16.84 8.17 -5.38
C THR A 119 -15.75 8.89 -4.60
N CYS A 120 -15.23 9.99 -5.13
CA CYS A 120 -14.23 10.84 -4.46
C CYS A 120 -14.88 12.10 -3.91
N LEU A 121 -14.77 12.31 -2.61
CA LEU A 121 -15.50 13.31 -1.82
C LEU A 121 -14.58 14.33 -1.11
N GLY A 122 -13.28 14.05 -1.03
CA GLY A 122 -12.28 14.95 -0.44
C GLY A 122 -12.16 16.30 -1.15
N GLU A 123 -11.46 17.24 -0.51
CA GLU A 123 -11.15 18.60 -1.04
C GLU A 123 -9.90 18.60 -1.93
#